data_AF-A0A2C6KSH0-F1
#
_entry.id   AF-A0A2C6KSH0-F1
#
_cell.length_a   1.000
_cell.length_b   1.000
_cell.length_c   1.000
_cell.angle_alpha   90.00
_cell.angle_beta   90.00
_cell.angle_gamma   90.00
#
_symmetry.space_group_name_H-M   'P 1'
#
loop_
_entity.id
_entity.type
_entity.pdbx_description
1 polymer ?
#
loop_
_entity_poly.entity_id
_entity_poly.type
_entity_poly.pdbx_seq_one_letter_code
_entity_poly.pdbx_strand_id
1 'polypeptide(L)'
;MAVKALKPLVDCILALDCLMISEKKEVSLAHPQTQQQGLCTLKSLRSFCSCLSRLAIDVLQDERLVELNHEPELLILASLIRWKEKTERESRGEATDLLTKKAKNAEFFDIDYHTHASFINAQAEDIAFMALNKKAVACCRDLIFQFKELRSAIWSRRECLLHLDPHFEKDTVLVQIVKSFELAYFRCKRLILRPSNLI
;
A
#
# COMPACT_ATOMS: atom_id res chain seq x y z
N MET A 1 -24.98 -13.37 14.54
CA MET A 1 -23.84 -12.55 15.02
C MET A 1 -22.57 -12.70 14.16
N ALA A 2 -22.37 -13.80 13.42
CA ALA A 2 -21.22 -13.99 12.50
C ALA A 2 -21.10 -12.94 11.38
N VAL A 3 -22.22 -12.46 10.81
CA VAL A 3 -22.22 -11.44 9.74
C VAL A 3 -21.61 -10.10 10.19
N LYS A 4 -21.75 -9.73 11.47
CA LYS A 4 -21.14 -8.50 12.01
C LYS A 4 -19.62 -8.64 12.14
N ALA A 5 -19.12 -9.83 12.46
CA ALA A 5 -17.70 -10.09 12.64
C ALA A 5 -16.93 -10.10 11.32
N LEU A 6 -17.52 -10.55 10.21
CA LEU A 6 -16.89 -10.49 8.89
C LEU A 6 -16.90 -9.08 8.26
N LYS A 7 -17.62 -8.13 8.86
CA LYS A 7 -17.88 -6.82 8.25
C LYS A 7 -16.61 -6.05 7.87
N PRO A 8 -15.55 -5.97 8.70
CA PRO A 8 -14.35 -5.22 8.32
C PRO A 8 -13.62 -5.81 7.13
N LEU A 9 -13.58 -7.14 7.00
CA LEU A 9 -13.01 -7.79 5.83
C LEU A 9 -13.85 -7.52 4.57
N VAL A 10 -15.17 -7.59 4.66
CA VAL A 10 -16.07 -7.27 3.54
C VAL A 10 -15.91 -5.82 3.11
N ASP A 11 -15.87 -4.88 4.06
CA ASP A 11 -15.64 -3.45 3.78
C ASP A 11 -14.27 -3.24 3.09
N CYS A 12 -13.21 -3.93 3.55
CA CYS A 12 -11.90 -3.94 2.90
C CYS A 12 -11.93 -4.48 1.47
N ILE A 13 -12.61 -5.60 1.23
CA ILE A 13 -12.72 -6.21 -0.10
C ILE A 13 -13.45 -5.26 -1.07
N LEU A 14 -14.55 -4.65 -0.63
CA LEU A 14 -15.31 -3.71 -1.46
C LEU A 14 -14.48 -2.46 -1.79
N ALA A 15 -13.78 -1.89 -0.79
CA ALA A 15 -12.92 -0.74 -1.01
C ALA A 15 -11.73 -1.08 -1.94
N LEU A 16 -11.16 -2.28 -1.80
CA LEU A 16 -10.10 -2.77 -2.69
C LEU A 16 -10.59 -2.96 -4.12
N ASP A 17 -11.80 -3.49 -4.32
CA ASP A 17 -12.41 -3.64 -5.65
C ASP A 17 -12.57 -2.26 -6.33
N CYS A 18 -13.09 -1.27 -5.60
CA CYS A 18 -13.21 0.10 -6.09
C CYS A 18 -11.85 0.70 -6.48
N LEU A 19 -10.82 0.48 -5.66
CA LEU A 19 -9.45 0.91 -5.98
C LEU A 19 -8.94 0.26 -7.26
N MET A 20 -9.06 -1.06 -7.39
CA MET A 20 -8.60 -1.81 -8.56
C MET A 20 -9.33 -1.40 -9.85
N ILE A 21 -10.65 -1.16 -9.77
CA ILE A 21 -11.42 -0.65 -10.90
C ILE A 21 -10.93 0.74 -11.30
N SER A 22 -10.67 1.61 -10.32
CA SER A 22 -10.15 2.97 -10.56
C SER A 22 -8.79 2.94 -11.24
N GLU A 23 -7.88 2.10 -10.74
CA GLU A 23 -6.53 1.91 -11.28
C GLU A 23 -6.58 1.44 -12.74
N LYS A 24 -7.42 0.44 -13.06
CA LYS A 24 -7.57 -0.06 -14.44
C LYS A 24 -8.10 1.01 -15.39
N LYS A 25 -9.05 1.83 -14.94
CA LYS A 25 -9.60 2.93 -15.74
C LYS A 25 -8.54 3.97 -16.05
N GLU A 26 -7.70 4.32 -15.08
CA GLU A 26 -6.65 5.32 -15.24
C GLU A 26 -5.69 5.00 -16.39
N VAL A 27 -5.27 3.73 -16.51
CA VAL A 27 -4.39 3.25 -17.58
C VAL A 27 -5.02 3.38 -18.98
N SER A 28 -6.35 3.31 -19.07
CA SER A 28 -7.08 3.34 -20.35
C SER A 28 -7.45 4.74 -20.85
N LEU A 29 -7.32 5.77 -20.02
CA LEU A 29 -7.78 7.12 -20.32
C LEU A 29 -6.64 8.01 -20.86
N ALA A 30 -6.99 8.93 -21.74
CA ALA A 30 -6.09 9.97 -22.23
C ALA A 30 -6.20 11.25 -21.37
N HIS A 31 -5.21 12.15 -21.48
CA HIS A 31 -5.30 13.45 -20.84
C HIS A 31 -6.44 14.31 -21.42
N PRO A 32 -7.15 15.11 -20.59
CA PRO A 32 -6.94 15.35 -19.15
C PRO A 32 -7.66 14.36 -18.22
N GLN A 33 -8.44 13.42 -18.77
CA GLN A 33 -9.28 12.48 -18.00
C GLN A 33 -8.44 11.61 -17.06
N THR A 34 -7.22 11.24 -17.46
CA THR A 34 -6.27 10.52 -16.60
C THR A 34 -5.98 11.25 -15.29
N GLN A 35 -5.86 12.58 -15.29
CA GLN A 35 -5.57 13.35 -14.08
C GLN A 35 -6.78 13.38 -13.13
N GLN A 36 -7.98 13.55 -13.68
CA GLN A 36 -9.21 13.44 -12.91
C GLN A 36 -9.39 12.03 -12.33
N GLN A 37 -9.04 11.01 -13.12
CA GLN A 37 -9.09 9.62 -12.67
C GLN A 37 -8.07 9.34 -11.57
N GLY A 38 -6.86 9.91 -11.61
CA GLY A 38 -5.87 9.81 -10.53
C GLY A 38 -6.38 10.34 -9.19
N LEU A 39 -7.18 11.43 -9.18
CA LEU A 39 -7.86 11.90 -7.97
C LEU A 39 -8.90 10.90 -7.44
N CYS A 40 -9.62 10.22 -8.33
CA CYS A 40 -10.54 9.14 -7.95
C CYS A 40 -9.78 7.94 -7.37
N THR A 41 -8.66 7.55 -7.97
CA THR A 41 -7.78 6.47 -7.47
C THR A 41 -7.27 6.80 -6.07
N LEU A 42 -6.83 8.04 -5.83
CA LEU A 42 -6.40 8.50 -4.51
C LEU A 42 -7.52 8.43 -3.46
N LYS A 43 -8.75 8.83 -3.81
CA LYS A 43 -9.90 8.72 -2.91
C LYS A 43 -10.23 7.27 -2.58
N SER A 44 -10.18 6.37 -3.57
CA SER A 44 -10.38 4.94 -3.37
C SER A 44 -9.29 4.34 -2.46
N LEU A 45 -8.03 4.75 -2.65
CA LEU A 45 -6.92 4.32 -1.80
C LEU A 45 -7.13 4.78 -0.36
N ARG A 46 -7.54 6.04 -0.14
CA ARG A 46 -7.87 6.55 1.21
C ARG A 46 -8.99 5.75 1.86
N SER A 47 -10.05 5.42 1.11
CA SER A 47 -11.14 4.58 1.60
C SER A 47 -10.64 3.19 2.01
N PHE A 48 -9.81 2.56 1.17
CA PHE A 48 -9.21 1.27 1.47
C PHE A 48 -8.33 1.31 2.72
N CYS A 49 -7.47 2.31 2.88
CA CYS A 49 -6.66 2.53 4.08
C CYS A 49 -7.52 2.67 5.35
N SER A 50 -8.66 3.38 5.29
CA SER A 50 -9.59 3.48 6.43
C SER A 50 -10.21 2.15 6.81
N CYS A 51 -10.55 1.31 5.83
CA CYS A 51 -11.04 -0.04 6.08
C CYS A 51 -9.94 -0.94 6.67
N LEU A 52 -8.70 -0.81 6.19
CA LEU A 52 -7.55 -1.56 6.71
C LEU A 52 -7.34 -1.33 8.20
N SER A 53 -7.41 -0.08 8.68
CA SER A 53 -7.29 0.19 10.13
C SER A 53 -8.31 -0.59 10.95
N ARG A 54 -9.56 -0.71 10.48
CA ARG A 54 -10.61 -1.48 11.18
C ARG A 54 -10.34 -2.97 11.14
N LEU A 55 -9.91 -3.48 9.99
CA LEU A 55 -9.54 -4.89 9.86
C LEU A 55 -8.34 -5.23 10.77
N ALA A 56 -7.36 -4.34 10.90
CA ALA A 56 -6.20 -4.55 11.74
C ALA A 56 -6.55 -4.65 13.23
N ILE A 57 -7.49 -3.82 13.72
CA ILE A 57 -8.02 -3.92 15.09
C ILE A 57 -8.58 -5.33 15.33
N ASP A 58 -9.44 -5.79 14.43
CA ASP A 58 -10.12 -7.08 14.57
C ASP A 58 -9.18 -8.28 14.43
N VAL A 59 -8.17 -8.19 13.55
CA VAL A 59 -7.23 -9.27 13.29
C VAL A 59 -6.16 -9.38 14.39
N LEU A 60 -5.60 -8.25 14.83
CA LEU A 60 -4.44 -8.24 15.73
C LEU A 60 -4.83 -8.25 17.21
N GLN A 61 -5.98 -7.68 17.58
CA GLN A 61 -6.46 -7.59 18.96
C GLN A 61 -5.44 -6.94 19.92
N ASP A 62 -4.50 -6.15 19.40
CA ASP A 62 -3.48 -5.41 20.15
C ASP A 62 -3.38 -3.99 19.59
N GLU A 63 -3.97 -3.04 20.31
CA GLU A 63 -4.02 -1.62 19.92
C GLU A 63 -2.63 -1.00 19.74
N ARG A 64 -1.58 -1.55 20.37
CA ARG A 64 -0.21 -1.03 20.23
C ARG A 64 0.42 -1.37 18.89
N LEU A 65 -0.11 -2.39 18.21
CA LEU A 65 0.37 -2.87 16.93
C LEU A 65 -0.45 -2.35 15.75
N VAL A 66 -1.49 -1.55 16.00
CA VAL A 66 -2.44 -1.12 14.98
C VAL A 66 -2.32 0.38 14.74
N GLU A 67 -2.04 0.77 13.51
CA GLU A 67 -2.17 2.15 13.07
C GLU A 67 -3.65 2.48 12.85
N LEU A 68 -4.15 3.45 13.62
CA LEU A 68 -5.53 3.88 13.53
C LEU A 68 -5.79 4.73 12.29
N ASN A 69 -4.76 5.41 11.78
CA ASN A 69 -4.88 6.26 10.60
C ASN A 69 -3.78 5.96 9.57
N HIS A 70 -4.08 5.01 8.68
CA HIS A 70 -3.28 4.76 7.49
C HIS A 70 -3.47 5.89 6.48
N GLU A 71 -2.40 6.60 6.20
CA GLU A 71 -2.34 7.75 5.29
C GLU A 71 -1.88 7.27 3.90
N PRO A 72 -2.70 7.42 2.85
CA PRO A 72 -2.29 7.03 1.50
C PRO A 72 -1.05 7.78 1.01
N GLU A 73 -0.80 8.98 1.54
CA GLU A 73 0.36 9.82 1.25
C GLU A 73 1.67 9.09 1.55
N LEU A 74 1.73 8.28 2.61
CA LEU A 74 2.93 7.51 2.93
C LEU A 74 3.24 6.45 1.86
N LEU A 75 2.21 5.79 1.34
CA LEU A 75 2.36 4.80 0.26
C LEU A 75 2.84 5.48 -1.02
N ILE A 76 2.30 6.66 -1.35
CA ILE A 76 2.72 7.45 -2.52
C ILE A 76 4.17 7.90 -2.38
N LEU A 77 4.57 8.44 -1.22
CA LEU A 77 5.94 8.84 -0.94
C LEU A 77 6.90 7.65 -1.01
N ALA A 78 6.54 6.51 -0.43
CA ALA A 78 7.35 5.30 -0.49
C ALA A 78 7.51 4.79 -1.93
N SER A 79 6.44 4.81 -2.74
CA SER A 79 6.50 4.49 -4.17
C SER A 79 7.41 5.47 -4.92
N LEU A 80 7.33 6.77 -4.64
CA LEU A 80 8.12 7.80 -5.30
C LEU A 80 9.61 7.71 -4.97
N ILE A 81 9.96 7.51 -3.70
CA ILE A 81 11.35 7.33 -3.24
C ILE A 81 11.97 6.09 -3.90
N ARG A 82 11.22 4.98 -3.93
CA ARG A 82 11.64 3.75 -4.63
C ARG A 82 11.84 3.98 -6.13
N TRP A 83 10.93 4.72 -6.77
CA TRP A 83 11.02 5.02 -8.20
C TRP A 83 12.25 5.89 -8.50
N LYS A 84 12.47 6.96 -7.75
CA LYS A 84 13.64 7.85 -7.89
C LYS A 84 14.95 7.08 -7.79
N GLU A 85 15.06 6.22 -6.78
CA GLU A 85 16.26 5.43 -6.58
C GLU A 85 16.52 4.42 -7.72
N LYS A 86 15.46 3.82 -8.26
CA LYS A 86 15.55 2.96 -9.44
C LYS A 86 16.06 3.75 -10.67
N THR A 87 15.47 4.91 -10.94
CA THR A 87 15.88 5.77 -12.07
C THR A 87 17.32 6.25 -11.93
N GLU A 88 17.78 6.56 -10.71
CA GLU A 88 19.18 6.94 -10.46
C GLU A 88 20.17 5.78 -10.61
N ARG A 89 19.79 4.55 -10.27
CA ARG A 89 20.63 3.37 -10.54
C ARG A 89 20.76 3.09 -12.04
N GLU A 90 19.64 3.20 -12.76
CA GLU A 90 19.60 3.02 -14.22
C GLU A 90 20.46 4.06 -14.93
N SER A 91 20.45 5.33 -14.49
CA SER A 91 21.30 6.38 -15.07
C SER A 91 22.78 6.23 -14.77
N ARG A 92 23.14 5.52 -13.69
CA ARG A 92 24.54 5.19 -13.33
C ARG A 92 25.07 3.94 -14.07
N GLY A 93 24.26 3.29 -14.89
CA GLY A 93 24.65 2.06 -15.58
C GLY A 93 24.77 0.83 -14.67
N GLU A 94 24.30 0.93 -13.42
CA GLU A 94 24.24 -0.19 -12.47
C GLU A 94 23.01 -1.05 -12.77
N ALA A 95 22.97 -1.67 -13.95
CA ALA A 95 21.94 -2.64 -14.30
C ALA A 95 22.23 -3.96 -13.59
N THR A 96 21.77 -4.11 -12.35
CA THR A 96 21.58 -5.46 -11.79
C THR A 96 20.38 -6.10 -12.47
N ASP A 97 20.67 -6.88 -13.49
CA ASP A 97 19.80 -7.92 -14.01
C ASP A 97 19.58 -8.95 -12.89
N LEU A 98 18.46 -8.82 -12.18
CA LEU A 98 17.96 -9.86 -11.27
C LEU A 98 16.59 -10.31 -11.79
N LEU A 99 16.68 -11.15 -12.82
CA LEU A 99 15.73 -12.15 -13.27
C LEU A 99 14.45 -12.30 -12.43
N THR A 100 13.34 -12.03 -13.11
CA THR A 100 12.15 -12.90 -13.20
C THR A 100 12.24 -14.24 -12.46
N LYS A 101 11.38 -14.45 -11.45
CA LYS A 101 10.50 -15.63 -11.33
C LYS A 101 9.54 -15.57 -10.13
N LYS A 102 8.31 -16.05 -10.40
CA LYS A 102 7.08 -16.19 -9.59
C LYS A 102 6.26 -14.90 -9.45
N ALA A 103 4.99 -14.84 -9.83
CA ALA A 103 4.05 -15.83 -10.37
C ALA A 103 2.94 -15.07 -11.12
N LYS A 104 2.11 -15.80 -11.87
CA LYS A 104 0.98 -15.32 -12.71
C LYS A 104 -0.12 -14.51 -11.99
N ASN A 105 0.14 -13.96 -10.81
CA ASN A 105 -0.74 -13.05 -10.06
C ASN A 105 -0.16 -11.62 -9.91
N ALA A 106 1.04 -11.35 -10.47
CA ALA A 106 1.74 -10.09 -10.27
C ALA A 106 1.05 -8.89 -10.94
N GLU A 107 0.38 -9.04 -12.08
CA GLU A 107 -0.14 -7.88 -12.83
C GLU A 107 -1.27 -7.13 -12.10
N PHE A 108 -2.03 -7.78 -11.23
CA PHE A 108 -3.19 -7.14 -10.57
C PHE A 108 -2.82 -6.22 -9.40
N PHE A 109 -1.64 -6.41 -8.79
CA PHE A 109 -1.21 -5.65 -7.61
C PHE A 109 0.15 -4.97 -7.80
N ASP A 110 0.75 -5.01 -9.00
CA ASP A 110 2.07 -4.40 -9.23
C ASP A 110 2.06 -2.88 -9.43
N ILE A 111 0.91 -2.23 -9.26
CA ILE A 111 0.76 -0.79 -9.48
C ILE A 111 1.58 -0.01 -8.45
N ASP A 112 2.45 0.88 -8.95
CA ASP A 112 3.25 1.80 -8.14
C ASP A 112 2.64 3.21 -8.19
N TYR A 113 2.39 3.81 -7.02
CA TYR A 113 1.68 5.10 -6.91
C TYR A 113 2.54 6.35 -7.15
N HIS A 114 3.77 6.20 -7.65
CA HIS A 114 4.68 7.33 -7.88
C HIS A 114 4.11 8.40 -8.83
N THR A 115 3.25 8.02 -9.78
CA THR A 115 2.54 8.96 -10.67
C THR A 115 1.56 9.89 -9.96
N HIS A 116 1.13 9.50 -8.75
CA HIS A 116 0.22 10.27 -7.91
C HIS A 116 0.96 11.30 -7.04
N ALA A 117 2.29 11.40 -7.17
CA ALA A 117 3.11 12.34 -6.42
C ALA A 117 2.65 13.80 -6.60
N SER A 118 2.11 14.16 -7.77
CA SER A 118 1.61 15.51 -8.05
C SER A 118 0.40 15.91 -7.20
N PHE A 119 -0.28 14.95 -6.57
CA PHE A 119 -1.40 15.20 -5.68
C PHE A 119 -1.00 15.40 -4.22
N ILE A 120 0.26 15.09 -3.88
CA ILE A 120 0.80 15.30 -2.55
C ILE A 120 1.78 16.47 -2.62
N ASN A 121 1.61 17.47 -1.75
CA ASN A 121 2.48 18.66 -1.69
C ASN A 121 3.84 18.33 -1.02
N ALA A 122 4.52 17.29 -1.49
CA ALA A 122 5.81 16.85 -0.99
C ALA A 122 6.95 17.63 -1.65
N GLN A 123 7.92 18.10 -0.86
CA GLN A 123 9.07 18.85 -1.37
C GLN A 123 10.00 17.91 -2.15
N ALA A 124 10.40 18.33 -3.34
CA ALA A 124 11.22 17.51 -4.24
C ALA A 124 12.62 17.25 -3.65
N GLU A 125 13.17 18.21 -2.90
CA GLU A 125 14.45 18.10 -2.21
C GLU A 125 14.44 17.00 -1.15
N ASP A 126 13.40 16.93 -0.32
CA ASP A 126 13.27 15.91 0.73
C ASP A 126 13.17 14.51 0.14
N ILE A 127 12.42 14.36 -0.96
CA ILE A 127 12.28 13.10 -1.68
C ILE A 127 13.64 12.66 -2.25
N ALA A 128 14.38 13.58 -2.87
CA ALA A 128 15.71 13.29 -3.40
C ALA A 128 16.70 12.92 -2.29
N PHE A 129 16.70 13.66 -1.18
CA PHE A 129 17.52 13.35 -0.01
C PHE A 129 17.21 11.95 0.56
N MET A 130 15.93 11.60 0.68
CA MET A 130 15.51 10.27 1.14
C MET A 130 15.88 9.16 0.16
N ALA A 131 15.84 9.41 -1.15
CA ALA A 131 16.24 8.45 -2.18
C ALA A 131 17.73 8.10 -2.12
N LEU A 132 18.58 9.02 -1.64
CA LEU A 132 20.01 8.75 -1.39
C LEU A 132 20.24 7.91 -0.12
N ASN A 133 19.27 7.86 0.80
CA ASN A 133 19.38 7.11 2.04
C ASN A 133 18.97 5.64 1.83
N LYS A 134 19.97 4.75 1.71
CA LYS A 134 19.77 3.30 1.53
C LYS A 134 18.82 2.66 2.56
N LYS A 135 18.82 3.14 3.81
CA LYS A 135 17.92 2.63 4.86
C LYS A 135 16.48 3.07 4.61
N ALA A 136 16.26 4.33 4.23
CA ALA A 136 14.94 4.84 3.90
C ALA A 136 14.37 4.10 2.67
N VAL A 137 15.17 3.92 1.63
CA VAL A 137 14.82 3.16 0.42
C VAL A 137 14.45 1.72 0.76
N ALA A 138 15.25 1.04 1.59
CA ALA A 138 14.94 -0.33 2.03
C ALA A 138 13.61 -0.41 2.79
N CYS A 139 13.33 0.53 3.69
CA CYS A 139 12.04 0.61 4.36
C CYS A 139 10.89 0.87 3.39
N CYS A 140 11.04 1.80 2.44
CA CYS A 140 10.02 2.06 1.41
C CYS A 140 9.73 0.80 0.58
N ARG A 141 10.78 0.06 0.20
CA ARG A 141 10.65 -1.18 -0.55
C ARG A 141 9.90 -2.25 0.23
N ASP A 142 10.20 -2.39 1.53
CA ASP A 142 9.50 -3.31 2.43
C ASP A 142 8.02 -2.91 2.56
N LEU A 143 7.71 -1.63 2.82
CA LEU A 143 6.32 -1.16 2.91
C LEU A 143 5.51 -1.46 1.65
N ILE A 144 6.04 -1.14 0.46
CA ILE A 144 5.34 -1.40 -0.80
C ILE A 144 5.15 -2.91 -1.01
N PHE A 145 6.14 -3.73 -0.65
CA PHE A 145 6.03 -5.17 -0.73
C PHE A 145 4.94 -5.70 0.21
N GLN A 146 4.95 -5.34 1.49
CA GLN A 146 3.94 -5.78 2.46
C GLN A 146 2.53 -5.31 2.07
N PHE A 147 2.40 -4.11 1.50
CA PHE A 147 1.12 -3.61 1.02
C PHE A 147 0.56 -4.47 -0.13
N LYS A 148 1.41 -4.90 -1.07
CA LYS A 148 1.01 -5.81 -2.16
C LYS A 148 0.56 -7.17 -1.64
N GLU A 149 1.31 -7.75 -0.70
CA GLU A 149 0.96 -9.01 -0.04
C GLU A 149 -0.38 -8.91 0.70
N LEU A 150 -0.60 -7.79 1.42
CA LEU A 150 -1.86 -7.52 2.12
C LEU A 150 -3.05 -7.42 1.15
N ARG A 151 -2.90 -6.68 0.04
CA ARG A 151 -3.95 -6.60 -0.99
C ARG A 151 -4.27 -7.97 -1.55
N SER A 152 -3.25 -8.78 -1.86
CA SER A 152 -3.44 -10.13 -2.38
C SER A 152 -4.16 -11.04 -1.38
N ALA A 153 -3.78 -10.98 -0.10
CA ALA A 153 -4.38 -11.76 0.96
C ALA A 153 -5.85 -11.39 1.22
N ILE A 154 -6.19 -10.11 1.20
CA ILE A 154 -7.58 -9.64 1.34
C ILE A 154 -8.40 -10.09 0.13
N TRP A 155 -7.85 -9.94 -1.08
CA TRP A 155 -8.55 -10.29 -2.31
C TRP A 155 -8.82 -11.79 -2.44
N SER A 156 -7.86 -12.65 -2.10
CA SER A 156 -8.04 -14.11 -2.18
C SER A 156 -9.15 -14.61 -1.26
N ARG A 157 -9.43 -13.88 -0.18
CA ARG A 157 -10.52 -14.19 0.76
C ARG A 157 -11.91 -13.88 0.21
N ARG A 158 -12.02 -13.11 -0.89
CA ARG A 158 -13.30 -12.80 -1.55
C ARG A 158 -14.06 -14.05 -1.99
N GLU A 159 -13.35 -15.02 -2.57
CA GLU A 159 -13.96 -16.24 -3.14
C GLU A 159 -14.42 -17.23 -2.06
N CYS A 160 -13.85 -17.16 -0.86
CA CYS A 160 -14.19 -18.03 0.26
C CYS A 160 -14.99 -17.35 1.38
N LEU A 161 -15.49 -16.11 1.16
CA LEU A 161 -16.23 -15.32 2.15
C LEU A 161 -17.36 -16.09 2.87
N LEU A 162 -18.07 -16.97 2.14
CA LEU A 162 -19.17 -17.78 2.69
C LEU A 162 -18.70 -18.86 3.68
N HIS A 163 -17.42 -19.22 3.66
CA HIS A 163 -16.82 -20.29 4.45
C HIS A 163 -15.78 -19.77 5.46
N LEU A 164 -15.54 -18.45 5.50
CA LEU A 164 -14.58 -17.88 6.44
C LEU A 164 -15.10 -17.90 7.87
N ASP A 165 -14.23 -18.32 8.78
CA ASP A 165 -14.47 -18.19 10.21
C ASP A 165 -14.52 -16.69 10.57
N PRO A 166 -15.56 -16.20 11.27
CA PRO A 166 -15.61 -14.84 11.78
C PRO A 166 -14.49 -14.48 12.77
N HIS A 167 -13.75 -15.44 13.29
CA HIS A 167 -12.63 -15.26 14.22
C HIS A 167 -11.30 -15.05 13.46
N PHE A 168 -11.08 -13.83 12.95
CA PHE A 168 -9.88 -13.51 12.18
C PHE A 168 -8.56 -13.67 12.95
N GLU A 169 -8.59 -13.58 14.27
CA GLU A 169 -7.42 -13.78 15.14
C GLU A 169 -6.86 -15.21 15.05
N LYS A 170 -7.64 -16.16 14.54
CA LYS A 170 -7.23 -17.55 14.31
C LYS A 170 -6.63 -17.77 12.93
N ASP A 171 -6.85 -16.86 11.98
CA ASP A 171 -6.26 -16.90 10.64
C ASP A 171 -4.80 -16.44 10.73
N THR A 172 -3.91 -17.37 11.08
CA THR A 172 -2.48 -17.10 11.29
C THR A 172 -1.81 -16.43 10.09
N VAL A 173 -2.29 -16.72 8.87
CA VAL A 173 -1.79 -16.11 7.63
C VAL A 173 -2.22 -14.65 7.56
N LEU A 174 -3.50 -14.34 7.78
CA LEU A 174 -3.99 -12.96 7.77
C LEU A 174 -3.34 -12.14 8.89
N VAL A 175 -3.28 -12.69 10.10
CA VAL A 175 -2.62 -12.08 11.26
C VAL A 175 -1.18 -11.71 10.93
N GLN A 176 -0.41 -12.64 10.37
CA GLN A 176 0.99 -12.40 10.05
C GLN A 176 1.16 -11.34 8.97
N ILE A 177 0.31 -11.32 7.93
CA ILE A 177 0.39 -10.35 6.84
C ILE A 177 0.01 -8.96 7.32
N VAL A 178 -1.09 -8.82 8.06
CA VAL A 178 -1.51 -7.53 8.66
C VAL A 178 -0.43 -7.02 9.59
N LYS A 179 0.10 -7.85 10.49
CA LYS A 179 1.20 -7.47 11.40
C LYS A 179 2.45 -7.02 10.66
N SER A 180 2.81 -7.70 9.58
CA SER A 180 4.00 -7.36 8.78
C SER A 180 3.83 -6.00 8.09
N PHE A 181 2.63 -5.73 7.56
CA PHE A 181 2.27 -4.43 7.01
C PHE A 181 2.32 -3.32 8.05
N GLU A 182 1.68 -3.50 9.22
CA GLU A 182 1.68 -2.51 10.31
C GLU A 182 3.11 -2.15 10.75
N LEU A 183 3.98 -3.15 10.93
CA LEU A 183 5.37 -2.93 11.31
C LEU A 183 6.15 -2.17 10.23
N ALA A 184 5.95 -2.51 8.95
CA ALA A 184 6.56 -1.79 7.84
C ALA A 184 6.05 -0.35 7.74
N TYR A 185 4.75 -0.15 7.94
CA TYR A 185 4.09 1.15 7.94
C TYR A 185 4.65 2.04 9.05
N PHE A 186 4.71 1.56 10.30
CA PHE A 186 5.29 2.32 11.41
C PHE A 186 6.75 2.69 11.17
N ARG A 187 7.56 1.78 10.62
CA ARG A 187 8.97 2.05 10.29
C ARG A 187 9.07 3.16 9.25
N CYS A 188 8.29 3.08 8.17
CA CYS A 188 8.25 4.10 7.14
C CYS A 188 7.73 5.43 7.65
N LYS A 189 6.60 5.46 8.36
CA LYS A 189 6.02 6.69 8.95
C LYS A 189 7.03 7.39 9.85
N ARG A 190 7.73 6.64 10.71
CA ARG A 190 8.79 7.17 11.59
C ARG A 190 10.03 7.67 10.86
N LEU A 191 10.26 7.29 9.61
CA LEU A 191 11.43 7.73 8.84
C LEU A 191 11.09 8.87 7.88
N ILE A 192 9.91 8.80 7.27
CA ILE A 192 9.48 9.70 6.18
C ILE A 192 8.68 10.89 6.75
N LEU A 193 7.76 10.64 7.69
CA LEU A 193 6.82 11.64 8.21
C LEU A 193 7.27 12.26 9.56
N ARG A 194 8.57 12.24 9.89
CA ARG A 194 9.04 12.89 11.13
C ARG A 194 8.94 14.42 11.06
N PRO A 195 8.76 15.11 12.21
CA PRO A 195 8.62 16.57 12.28
C PRO A 195 9.83 17.37 11.74
N SER A 196 10.99 16.72 11.59
CA SER A 196 12.21 17.35 11.08
C SER A 196 12.20 17.58 9.56
N ASN A 197 11.23 17.04 8.83
CA ASN A 197 11.07 17.21 7.37
C ASN A 197 9.89 18.16 7.03
N LEU A 198 9.39 18.90 8.02
CA LEU A 198 8.28 19.88 7.87
C LEU A 198 8.62 21.24 8.49
N ILE A 199 9.91 21.55 8.70
CA ILE A 199 10.38 22.85 9.21
C ILE A 199 11.60 23.29 8.40
#